data_AF-A0A133XNX6-F1
#
_entry.id   AF-A0A133XNX6-F1
#
_cell.length_a   1.000
_cell.length_b   1.000
_cell.length_c   1.000
_cell.angle_alpha   90.00
_cell.angle_beta   90.00
_cell.angle_gamma   90.00
#
_symmetry.space_group_name_H-M   'P 1'
#
loop_
_entity.id
_entity.type
_entity.pdbx_description
1 polymer ?
#
loop_
_entity_poly.entity_id
_entity_poly.type
_entity_poly.pdbx_seq_one_letter_code
_entity_poly.pdbx_strand_id
1 'polypeptide(L)'
;MSARDRILAKLKANAPSTAGELPNVADWYATHRSVESQADKAKRFRHFIELAHAEVYSVSRGGWLQKLWEVLDAKQLGKLLVAPGTAHGERAERELTALGIDCPSYGQAIENWKPAMFNETPAGFTAARAAIAETGTLILWPDADEPRLMSLVPPVHIVLLDAANIYNTFYEAMQTEGWANGLPTNSLLISGPSKTADIQQTLAYGAHGPKELVVLMIEDNLQ
;
A
#
# COMPACT_ATOMS: atom_id res chain seq x y z
N MET A 1 -11.36 -28.87 32.65
CA MET A 1 -11.51 -27.46 32.22
C MET A 1 -10.20 -27.02 31.59
N SER A 2 -10.21 -26.63 30.30
CA SER A 2 -8.97 -26.31 29.57
C SER A 2 -8.36 -24.97 30.02
N ALA A 3 -7.11 -24.69 29.62
CA ALA A 3 -6.50 -23.38 29.84
C ALA A 3 -7.29 -22.25 29.15
N ARG A 4 -7.79 -22.51 27.93
CA ARG A 4 -8.67 -21.60 27.18
C ARG A 4 -9.93 -21.25 27.97
N ASP A 5 -10.59 -22.24 28.55
CA ASP A 5 -11.84 -22.03 29.29
C ASP A 5 -11.61 -21.17 30.54
N ARG A 6 -10.50 -21.39 31.25
CA ARG A 6 -10.13 -20.56 32.41
C ARG A 6 -9.83 -19.11 32.04
N ILE A 7 -9.14 -18.87 30.91
CA ILE A 7 -8.86 -17.52 30.42
C ILE A 7 -10.16 -16.81 30.03
N LEU A 8 -11.01 -17.46 29.24
CA LEU A 8 -12.28 -16.88 28.81
C LEU A 8 -13.23 -16.63 29.98
N ALA A 9 -13.27 -17.53 30.98
CA ALA A 9 -14.05 -17.33 32.19
C ALA A 9 -13.58 -16.11 32.99
N LYS A 10 -12.26 -15.93 33.15
CA LYS A 10 -11.69 -14.73 33.79
C LYS A 10 -12.02 -13.44 33.02
N LEU A 11 -11.89 -13.45 31.70
CA LEU A 11 -12.22 -12.28 30.87
C LEU A 11 -13.70 -11.91 30.97
N LYS A 12 -14.61 -12.89 30.93
CA LYS A 12 -16.06 -12.65 31.09
C LYS A 12 -16.42 -12.17 32.48
N ALA A 13 -15.81 -12.74 33.53
CA ALA A 13 -16.05 -12.35 34.92
C ALA A 13 -15.54 -10.94 35.26
N ASN A 14 -14.56 -10.43 34.49
CA ASN A 14 -14.00 -9.09 34.64
C ASN A 14 -14.33 -8.18 33.45
N ALA A 15 -15.33 -8.54 32.63
CA ALA A 15 -15.78 -7.66 31.57
C ALA A 15 -16.37 -6.39 32.21
N PRO A 16 -16.03 -5.18 31.71
CA PRO A 16 -16.60 -3.94 32.23
C PRO A 16 -18.13 -4.02 32.21
N SER A 17 -18.78 -3.66 33.32
CA SER A 17 -20.24 -3.67 33.43
C SER A 17 -20.94 -2.63 32.56
N THR A 18 -20.19 -1.62 32.13
CA THR A 18 -20.59 -0.64 31.12
C THR A 18 -19.44 -0.43 30.15
N ALA A 19 -19.71 -0.53 28.85
CA ALA A 19 -18.92 0.25 27.90
C ALA A 19 -19.31 1.70 28.17
N GLY A 20 -18.35 2.55 28.57
CA GLY A 20 -18.62 3.98 28.69
C GLY A 20 -19.15 4.55 27.38
N GLU A 21 -19.65 5.80 27.41
CA GLU A 21 -20.01 6.50 26.18
C GLU A 21 -18.79 6.52 25.24
N LEU A 22 -18.97 5.99 24.02
CA LEU A 22 -17.93 6.05 23.00
C LEU A 22 -17.74 7.50 22.56
N PRO A 23 -16.50 7.93 22.26
CA PRO A 23 -16.27 9.25 21.73
C PRO A 23 -17.02 9.42 20.40
N ASN A 24 -17.63 10.60 20.19
CA ASN A 24 -18.22 10.93 18.90
C ASN A 24 -17.12 11.31 17.90
N VAL A 25 -16.55 10.28 17.26
CA VAL A 25 -15.48 10.42 16.27
C VAL A 25 -15.94 11.21 15.04
N ALA A 26 -17.21 11.04 14.64
CA ALA A 26 -17.78 11.73 13.48
C ALA A 26 -17.79 13.25 13.68
N ASP A 27 -18.27 13.72 14.83
CA ASP A 27 -18.31 15.14 15.17
C ASP A 27 -16.90 15.75 15.29
N TRP A 28 -15.95 14.97 15.84
CA TRP A 28 -14.56 15.41 15.93
C TRP A 28 -13.98 15.66 14.53
N TYR A 29 -14.09 14.70 13.61
CA TYR A 29 -13.59 14.89 12.24
C TYR A 29 -14.39 15.93 11.46
N ALA A 30 -15.69 16.10 11.71
CA ALA A 30 -16.49 17.14 11.07
C ALA A 30 -16.00 18.56 11.40
N THR A 31 -15.40 18.75 12.59
CA THR A 31 -14.90 20.05 13.07
C THR A 31 -13.39 20.24 12.90
N HIS A 32 -12.62 19.16 12.71
CA HIS A 32 -11.15 19.19 12.64
C HIS A 32 -10.57 18.83 11.26
N ARG A 33 -11.41 18.67 10.23
CA ARG A 33 -10.96 18.39 8.85
C ARG A 33 -11.01 19.62 7.94
N SER A 34 -9.96 19.82 7.16
CA SER A 34 -9.97 20.75 6.03
C SER A 34 -10.86 20.20 4.92
N VAL A 35 -11.68 21.06 4.31
CA VAL A 35 -12.32 20.73 3.02
C VAL A 35 -11.35 21.14 1.92
N GLU A 36 -10.77 20.15 1.25
CA GLU A 36 -9.76 20.36 0.21
C GLU A 36 -10.23 19.87 -1.15
N SER A 37 -9.78 20.55 -2.21
CA SER A 37 -9.93 20.06 -3.57
C SER A 37 -9.15 18.75 -3.76
N GLN A 38 -9.48 17.97 -4.79
CA GLN A 38 -8.74 16.74 -5.07
C GLN A 38 -7.28 17.04 -5.42
N ALA A 39 -7.03 18.16 -6.11
CA ALA A 39 -5.68 18.63 -6.40
C ALA A 39 -4.88 18.95 -5.13
N ASP A 40 -5.49 19.57 -4.13
CA ASP A 40 -4.81 19.90 -2.87
C ASP A 40 -4.56 18.65 -2.01
N LYS A 41 -5.49 17.69 -2.00
CA LYS A 41 -5.25 16.37 -1.39
C LYS A 41 -4.06 15.66 -2.05
N ALA A 42 -3.96 15.67 -3.38
CA ALA A 42 -2.85 15.05 -4.11
C ALA A 42 -1.50 15.73 -3.79
N LYS A 43 -1.47 17.07 -3.75
CA LYS A 43 -0.27 17.83 -3.33
C LYS A 43 0.14 17.48 -1.90
N ARG A 44 -0.82 17.42 -0.97
CA ARG A 44 -0.54 17.13 0.45
C ARG A 44 -0.09 15.69 0.66
N PHE A 45 -0.74 14.73 0.01
CA PHE A 45 -0.29 13.33 -0.03
C PHE A 45 1.16 13.24 -0.51
N ARG A 46 1.45 13.83 -1.68
CA ARG A 46 2.79 13.83 -2.28
C ARG A 46 3.82 14.42 -1.31
N HIS A 47 3.51 15.57 -0.72
CA HIS A 47 4.39 16.22 0.25
C HIS A 47 4.79 15.28 1.40
N PHE A 48 3.82 14.63 2.05
CA PHE A 48 4.09 13.76 3.19
C PHE A 48 4.78 12.45 2.81
N ILE A 49 4.42 11.83 1.68
CA ILE A 49 5.05 10.56 1.28
C ILE A 49 6.48 10.77 0.77
N GLU A 50 6.77 11.91 0.11
CA GLU A 50 8.14 12.31 -0.26
C GLU A 50 8.97 12.69 0.98
N LEU A 51 8.37 13.33 2.00
CA LEU A 51 9.02 13.54 3.31
C LEU A 51 9.38 12.21 3.99
N ALA A 52 8.62 11.16 3.73
CA ALA A 52 8.91 9.80 4.16
C ALA A 52 9.85 9.03 3.21
N HIS A 53 10.49 9.72 2.25
CA HIS A 53 11.47 9.19 1.29
C HIS A 53 10.91 8.27 0.19
N ALA A 54 9.63 8.39 -0.16
CA ALA A 54 9.12 7.79 -1.40
C ALA A 54 9.43 8.68 -2.61
N GLU A 55 9.55 8.07 -3.79
CA GLU A 55 9.61 8.74 -5.08
C GLU A 55 8.20 8.83 -5.66
N VAL A 56 7.77 10.01 -6.13
CA VAL A 56 6.43 10.19 -6.72
C VAL A 56 6.54 10.75 -8.14
N TYR A 57 5.95 10.04 -9.11
CA TYR A 57 5.84 10.46 -10.49
C TYR A 57 4.38 10.69 -10.86
N SER A 58 4.07 11.94 -11.24
CA SER A 58 2.79 12.29 -11.86
C SER A 58 2.73 11.68 -13.27
N VAL A 59 1.67 10.94 -13.55
CA VAL A 59 1.47 10.21 -14.82
C VAL A 59 0.03 10.35 -15.30
N SER A 60 -0.20 10.04 -16.57
CA SER A 60 -1.56 9.85 -17.10
C SER A 60 -1.95 8.38 -17.11
N ARG A 61 -3.26 8.08 -17.21
CA ARG A 61 -3.80 6.72 -17.33
C ARG A 61 -3.31 6.00 -18.59
N GLY A 62 -2.99 6.77 -19.63
CA GLY A 62 -2.34 6.26 -20.84
C GLY A 62 -0.82 6.08 -20.70
N GLY A 63 -0.15 6.94 -19.93
CA GLY A 63 1.31 7.05 -19.90
C GLY A 63 2.02 6.39 -18.72
N TRP A 64 1.30 5.86 -17.72
CA TRP A 64 1.94 5.27 -16.54
C TRP A 64 2.85 4.07 -16.86
N LEU A 65 2.56 3.27 -17.90
CA LEU A 65 3.40 2.14 -18.29
C LEU A 65 4.75 2.58 -18.85
N GLN A 66 4.76 3.64 -19.64
CA GLN A 66 6.00 4.23 -20.12
C GLN A 66 6.84 4.71 -18.93
N LYS A 67 6.22 5.40 -17.96
CA LYS A 67 6.93 5.84 -16.75
C LYS A 67 7.42 4.66 -15.91
N LEU A 68 6.62 3.60 -15.79
CA LEU A 68 7.02 2.36 -15.11
C LEU A 68 8.28 1.79 -15.76
N TRP A 69 8.32 1.66 -17.08
CA TRP A 69 9.50 1.21 -17.81
C TRP A 69 10.71 2.13 -17.59
N GLU A 70 10.54 3.45 -17.65
CA GLU A 70 11.62 4.42 -17.37
C GLU A 70 12.18 4.28 -15.96
N VAL A 71 11.33 4.02 -14.96
CA VAL A 71 11.76 3.75 -13.58
C VAL A 71 12.56 2.46 -13.49
N LEU A 72 12.10 1.39 -14.15
CA LEU A 72 12.81 0.11 -14.17
C LEU A 72 14.18 0.24 -14.84
N ASP A 73 14.26 0.92 -15.97
CA ASP A 73 15.51 1.16 -16.71
C ASP A 73 16.49 2.01 -15.89
N ALA A 74 16.03 3.12 -15.32
CA ALA A 74 16.85 3.99 -14.48
C ALA A 74 17.42 3.28 -13.24
N LYS A 75 16.67 2.32 -12.68
CA LYS A 75 17.09 1.49 -11.54
C LYS A 75 17.79 0.19 -11.95
N GLN A 76 17.98 -0.05 -13.25
CA GLN A 76 18.59 -1.26 -13.82
C GLN A 76 17.87 -2.56 -13.39
N LEU A 77 16.55 -2.51 -13.31
CA LEU A 77 15.69 -3.61 -12.88
C LEU A 77 15.17 -4.39 -14.10
N GLY A 78 15.83 -5.52 -14.41
CA GLY A 78 15.40 -6.41 -15.49
C GLY A 78 14.23 -7.34 -15.15
N LYS A 79 13.68 -7.28 -13.93
CA LYS A 79 12.59 -8.15 -13.46
C LYS A 79 11.61 -7.39 -12.57
N LEU A 80 10.32 -7.57 -12.82
CA LEU A 80 9.22 -6.96 -12.07
C LEU A 80 8.14 -8.00 -11.77
N LEU A 81 7.88 -8.28 -10.49
CA LEU A 81 6.77 -9.13 -10.09
C LEU A 81 5.44 -8.40 -10.30
N VAL A 82 4.55 -9.01 -11.10
CA VAL A 82 3.26 -8.44 -11.52
C VAL A 82 2.09 -9.35 -11.12
N ALA A 83 0.87 -8.82 -11.19
CA ALA A 83 -0.37 -9.50 -10.85
C ALA A 83 -1.30 -9.63 -12.09
N PRO A 84 -1.11 -10.61 -12.98
CA PRO A 84 -1.86 -10.72 -14.23
C PRO A 84 -3.38 -10.90 -14.08
N GLY A 85 -3.86 -11.31 -12.90
CA GLY A 85 -5.30 -11.35 -12.58
C GLY A 85 -5.94 -9.97 -12.45
N THR A 86 -5.13 -8.90 -12.42
CA THR A 86 -5.58 -7.50 -12.32
C THR A 86 -5.39 -6.76 -13.64
N ALA A 87 -6.21 -5.74 -13.90
CA ALA A 87 -6.14 -4.96 -15.14
C ALA A 87 -4.80 -4.23 -15.34
N HIS A 88 -4.19 -3.72 -14.26
CA HIS A 88 -2.87 -3.08 -14.33
C HIS A 88 -1.75 -4.11 -14.48
N GLY A 89 -1.81 -5.25 -13.77
CA GLY A 89 -0.80 -6.28 -13.85
C GLY A 89 -0.78 -7.02 -15.19
N GLU A 90 -1.94 -7.36 -15.75
CA GLU A 90 -2.06 -7.94 -17.11
C GLU A 90 -1.40 -7.03 -18.16
N ARG A 91 -1.69 -5.72 -18.06
CA ARG A 91 -1.17 -4.73 -18.99
C ARG A 91 0.34 -4.54 -18.84
N ALA A 92 0.84 -4.55 -17.60
CA ALA A 92 2.27 -4.49 -17.30
C ALA A 92 3.01 -5.72 -17.84
N GLU A 93 2.51 -6.93 -17.58
CA GLU A 93 3.10 -8.17 -18.11
C GLU A 93 3.24 -8.11 -19.64
N ARG A 94 2.13 -7.82 -20.34
CA ARG A 94 2.10 -7.81 -21.81
C ARG A 94 3.06 -6.78 -22.40
N GLU A 95 3.06 -5.55 -21.91
CA GLU A 95 3.83 -4.45 -22.51
C GLU A 95 5.30 -4.47 -22.08
N LEU A 96 5.61 -4.81 -20.82
CA LEU A 96 6.99 -4.81 -20.32
C LEU A 96 7.79 -6.04 -20.78
N THR A 97 7.15 -7.21 -20.93
CA THR A 97 7.84 -8.39 -21.51
C THR A 97 8.27 -8.13 -22.95
N ALA A 98 7.47 -7.40 -23.73
CA ALA A 98 7.86 -6.98 -25.08
C ALA A 98 9.08 -6.03 -25.10
N LEU A 99 9.36 -5.36 -23.96
CA LEU A 99 10.52 -4.48 -23.75
C LEU A 99 11.68 -5.19 -23.04
N GLY A 100 11.61 -6.51 -22.84
CA GLY A 100 12.70 -7.31 -22.26
C GLY A 100 12.74 -7.36 -20.73
N ILE A 101 11.67 -6.93 -20.04
CA ILE A 101 11.54 -7.11 -18.60
C ILE A 101 10.94 -8.48 -18.30
N ASP A 102 11.58 -9.25 -17.42
CA ASP A 102 11.02 -10.49 -16.90
C ASP A 102 9.87 -10.18 -15.92
N CYS A 103 8.68 -10.69 -16.20
CA CYS A 103 7.45 -10.39 -15.45
C CYS A 103 6.87 -11.65 -14.78
N PRO A 104 7.49 -12.19 -13.72
CA PRO A 104 6.91 -13.32 -13.00
C PRO A 104 5.59 -12.93 -12.32
N SER A 105 4.77 -13.93 -12.01
CA SER A 105 3.50 -13.80 -11.30
C SER A 105 3.35 -14.83 -10.18
N TYR A 106 2.33 -14.69 -9.33
CA TYR A 106 1.96 -15.67 -8.30
C TYR A 106 1.28 -16.92 -8.89
N GLY A 107 1.99 -17.67 -9.73
CA GLY A 107 1.48 -18.89 -10.38
C GLY A 107 1.56 -20.16 -9.53
N GLN A 108 2.24 -20.12 -8.37
CA GLN A 108 2.46 -21.29 -7.51
C GLN A 108 2.52 -20.90 -6.03
N ALA A 109 2.23 -21.87 -5.15
CA ALA A 109 2.29 -21.69 -3.69
C ALA A 109 3.68 -21.19 -3.25
N ILE A 110 3.72 -20.21 -2.34
CA ILE A 110 4.94 -19.49 -1.95
C ILE A 110 6.05 -20.42 -1.42
N GLU A 111 5.67 -21.53 -0.79
CA GLU A 111 6.55 -22.56 -0.27
C GLU A 111 7.50 -23.12 -1.35
N ASN A 112 7.05 -23.14 -2.61
CA ASN A 112 7.79 -23.72 -3.73
C ASN A 112 8.81 -22.75 -4.36
N TRP A 113 8.75 -21.45 -4.05
CA TRP A 113 9.60 -20.43 -4.68
C TRP A 113 10.01 -19.29 -3.76
N LYS A 114 9.91 -19.52 -2.46
CA LYS A 114 10.38 -18.59 -1.43
C LYS A 114 11.82 -18.10 -1.68
N PRO A 115 12.81 -18.94 -2.07
CA PRO A 115 14.15 -18.44 -2.35
C PRO A 115 14.17 -17.41 -3.50
N ALA A 116 13.46 -17.67 -4.59
CA ALA A 116 13.38 -16.75 -5.73
C ALA A 116 12.64 -15.44 -5.37
N MET A 117 11.56 -15.53 -4.60
CA MET A 117 10.82 -14.35 -4.12
C MET A 117 11.71 -13.43 -3.27
N PHE A 118 12.55 -13.98 -2.41
CA PHE A 118 13.38 -13.19 -1.47
C PHE A 118 14.73 -12.75 -2.06
N ASN A 119 15.31 -13.52 -2.99
CA ASN A 119 16.67 -13.29 -3.48
C ASN A 119 16.74 -12.84 -4.94
N GLU A 120 15.73 -13.16 -5.74
CA GLU A 120 15.77 -13.00 -7.20
C GLU A 120 14.66 -12.10 -7.75
N THR A 121 13.84 -11.51 -6.87
CA THR A 121 12.72 -10.63 -7.22
C THR A 121 13.00 -9.22 -6.71
N PRO A 122 13.61 -8.35 -7.55
CA PRO A 122 14.13 -7.08 -7.09
C PRO A 122 13.04 -5.99 -6.94
N ALA A 123 11.91 -6.15 -7.64
CA ALA A 123 10.79 -5.22 -7.59
C ALA A 123 9.43 -5.92 -7.65
N GLY A 124 8.42 -5.31 -7.01
CA GLY A 124 7.02 -5.71 -7.10
C GLY A 124 6.14 -4.54 -7.50
N PHE A 125 5.13 -4.82 -8.34
CA PHE A 125 4.17 -3.82 -8.82
C PHE A 125 2.75 -4.13 -8.33
N THR A 126 2.11 -3.13 -7.72
CA THR A 126 0.75 -3.25 -7.16
C THR A 126 -0.11 -2.04 -7.49
N ALA A 127 -1.41 -2.10 -7.25
CA ALA A 127 -2.28 -0.92 -7.23
C ALA A 127 -2.69 -0.54 -5.79
N ALA A 128 -2.67 0.76 -5.50
CA ALA A 128 -3.27 1.27 -4.28
C ALA A 128 -4.80 1.33 -4.47
N ARG A 129 -5.55 0.84 -3.48
CA ARG A 129 -7.00 1.03 -3.40
C ARG A 129 -7.34 2.52 -3.25
N ALA A 130 -6.57 3.20 -2.39
CA ALA A 130 -6.76 4.60 -2.04
C ALA A 130 -5.48 5.14 -1.37
N ALA A 131 -5.50 6.42 -1.02
CA ALA A 131 -4.48 7.02 -0.17
C ALA A 131 -5.06 8.05 0.80
N ILE A 132 -4.25 8.44 1.79
CA ILE A 132 -4.58 9.38 2.85
C ILE A 132 -3.63 10.58 2.74
N ALA A 133 -4.21 11.76 2.49
CA ALA A 133 -3.46 12.99 2.33
C ALA A 133 -2.77 13.43 3.63
N GLU A 134 -3.44 13.35 4.78
CA GLU A 134 -2.93 13.88 6.06
C GLU A 134 -1.59 13.24 6.50
N THR A 135 -1.36 11.98 6.11
CA THR A 135 -0.18 11.20 6.52
C THR A 135 0.68 10.73 5.35
N GLY A 136 0.36 11.10 4.11
CA GLY A 136 1.06 10.58 2.92
C GLY A 136 1.07 9.05 2.87
N THR A 137 -0.07 8.41 3.09
CA THR A 137 -0.16 6.95 3.29
C THR A 137 -0.98 6.29 2.20
N LEU A 138 -0.45 5.24 1.59
CA LEU A 138 -1.16 4.38 0.65
C LEU A 138 -1.99 3.34 1.39
N ILE A 139 -3.13 2.97 0.82
CA ILE A 139 -3.99 1.89 1.29
C ILE A 139 -3.97 0.78 0.22
N LEU A 140 -3.47 -0.39 0.58
CA LEU A 140 -3.54 -1.59 -0.26
C LEU A 140 -4.43 -2.63 0.42
N TRP A 141 -5.28 -3.28 -0.37
CA TRP A 141 -6.11 -4.41 0.05
C TRP A 141 -5.71 -5.64 -0.77
N PRO A 142 -4.69 -6.38 -0.32
CA PRO A 142 -4.22 -7.54 -1.06
C PRO A 142 -5.27 -8.64 -1.11
N ASP A 143 -5.29 -9.37 -2.22
CA ASP A 143 -6.17 -10.51 -2.45
C ASP A 143 -5.37 -11.69 -3.03
N ALA A 144 -6.07 -12.64 -3.67
CA ALA A 144 -5.45 -13.81 -4.27
C ALA A 144 -4.67 -13.48 -5.55
N ASP A 145 -5.09 -12.45 -6.30
CA ASP A 145 -4.48 -12.03 -7.56
C ASP A 145 -3.30 -11.09 -7.32
N GLU A 146 -3.38 -10.24 -6.30
CA GLU A 146 -2.32 -9.34 -5.85
C GLU A 146 -1.95 -9.57 -4.37
N PRO A 147 -1.15 -10.61 -4.05
CA PRO A 147 -0.83 -10.97 -2.68
C PRO A 147 0.05 -9.96 -1.96
N ARG A 148 -0.12 -9.83 -0.63
CA ARG A 148 0.59 -8.85 0.21
C ARG A 148 2.11 -8.89 0.12
N LEU A 149 2.67 -10.05 -0.24
CA LEU A 149 4.11 -10.22 -0.35
C LEU A 149 4.70 -9.39 -1.50
N MET A 150 3.91 -9.07 -2.54
CA MET A 150 4.32 -8.21 -3.65
C MET A 150 4.75 -6.81 -3.19
N SER A 151 4.08 -6.26 -2.18
CA SER A 151 4.40 -4.94 -1.62
C SER A 151 5.32 -4.99 -0.40
N LEU A 152 5.64 -6.18 0.12
CA LEU A 152 6.35 -6.34 1.39
C LEU A 152 7.72 -7.01 1.27
N VAL A 153 7.98 -7.81 0.23
CA VAL A 153 9.23 -8.56 0.11
C VAL A 153 10.22 -7.94 -0.87
N PRO A 154 9.82 -7.56 -2.10
CA PRO A 154 10.77 -7.02 -3.06
C PRO A 154 11.47 -5.76 -2.53
N PRO A 155 12.78 -5.60 -2.75
CA PRO A 155 13.52 -4.41 -2.35
C PRO A 155 12.92 -3.10 -2.86
N VAL A 156 12.32 -3.10 -4.05
CA VAL A 156 11.61 -1.94 -4.64
C VAL A 156 10.13 -2.23 -4.73
N HIS A 157 9.30 -1.41 -4.10
CA HIS A 157 7.85 -1.46 -4.27
C HIS A 157 7.41 -0.32 -5.18
N ILE A 158 6.83 -0.66 -6.33
CA ILE A 158 6.24 0.30 -7.26
C ILE A 158 4.72 0.18 -7.16
N VAL A 159 4.02 1.29 -6.98
CA VAL A 159 2.58 1.32 -6.76
C VAL A 159 1.89 2.31 -7.67
N LEU A 160 0.84 1.87 -8.34
CA LEU A 160 -0.04 2.73 -9.12
C LEU A 160 -1.13 3.30 -8.20
N LEU A 161 -1.26 4.62 -8.16
CA LEU A 161 -2.28 5.33 -7.38
C LEU A 161 -3.12 6.21 -8.31
N ASP A 162 -4.45 6.09 -8.24
CA ASP A 162 -5.34 7.07 -8.85
C ASP A 162 -5.53 8.24 -7.89
N ALA A 163 -5.16 9.46 -8.31
CA ALA A 163 -5.28 10.63 -7.45
C ALA A 163 -6.74 10.97 -7.12
N ALA A 164 -7.72 10.44 -7.87
CA ALA A 164 -9.14 10.53 -7.52
C ALA A 164 -9.51 9.79 -6.22
N ASN A 165 -8.69 8.80 -5.81
CA ASN A 165 -8.93 7.94 -4.65
C ASN A 165 -8.12 8.38 -3.42
N ILE A 166 -7.80 9.68 -3.32
CA ILE A 166 -7.11 10.26 -2.16
C ILE A 166 -8.15 10.90 -1.23
N TYR A 167 -8.20 10.42 0.00
CA TYR A 167 -9.03 10.94 1.09
C TYR A 167 -8.22 11.90 1.95
N ASN A 168 -8.86 12.83 2.67
CA ASN A 168 -8.13 13.70 3.58
C ASN A 168 -7.56 12.88 4.75
N THR A 169 -8.38 12.04 5.36
CA THR A 169 -8.06 11.33 6.60
C THR A 169 -8.32 9.84 6.50
N PHE A 170 -7.71 9.05 7.39
CA PHE A 170 -7.99 7.62 7.45
C PHE A 170 -9.46 7.34 7.78
N TYR A 171 -10.06 8.12 8.69
CA TYR A 171 -11.46 8.00 9.05
C TYR A 171 -12.38 8.23 7.84
N GLU A 172 -12.11 9.27 7.03
CA GLU A 172 -12.87 9.54 5.80
C GLU A 172 -12.79 8.36 4.82
N ALA A 173 -11.60 7.78 4.63
CA ALA A 173 -11.41 6.61 3.78
C ALA A 173 -12.24 5.43 4.29
N MET A 174 -12.16 5.11 5.58
CA MET A 174 -12.90 3.99 6.18
C MET A 174 -14.41 4.12 6.06
N GLN A 175 -14.94 5.33 6.27
CA GLN A 175 -16.39 5.60 6.19
C GLN A 175 -16.88 5.57 4.75
N THR A 176 -16.18 6.25 3.83
CA THR A 176 -16.60 6.39 2.42
C THR A 176 -16.54 5.05 1.70
N GLU A 177 -15.50 4.25 1.95
CA GLU A 177 -15.32 2.92 1.39
C GLU A 177 -16.11 1.83 2.15
N GLY A 178 -16.84 2.21 3.21
CA GLY A 178 -17.71 1.29 3.95
C GLY A 178 -16.99 0.09 4.57
N TRP A 179 -15.80 0.29 5.15
CA TRP A 179 -14.92 -0.80 5.62
C TRP A 179 -15.61 -1.75 6.60
N ALA A 180 -16.52 -1.24 7.42
CA ALA A 180 -17.30 -2.03 8.37
C ALA A 180 -18.13 -3.16 7.71
N ASN A 181 -18.44 -3.04 6.42
CA ASN A 181 -19.26 -3.99 5.68
C ASN A 181 -18.47 -5.16 5.07
N GLY A 182 -17.13 -5.11 5.08
CA GLY A 182 -16.33 -6.13 4.43
C GLY A 182 -14.84 -5.78 4.36
N LEU A 183 -14.14 -5.90 5.48
CA LEU A 183 -12.68 -5.82 5.51
C LEU A 183 -12.04 -7.03 4.82
N PRO A 184 -10.94 -6.84 4.08
CA PRO A 184 -10.13 -7.96 3.60
C PRO A 184 -9.46 -8.68 4.77
N THR A 185 -8.90 -9.86 4.51
CA THR A 185 -8.07 -10.59 5.47
C THR A 185 -6.90 -9.75 6.00
N ASN A 186 -6.45 -8.76 5.22
CA ASN A 186 -5.39 -7.83 5.56
C ASN A 186 -5.55 -6.51 4.80
N SER A 187 -5.37 -5.39 5.50
CA SER A 187 -5.24 -4.05 4.91
C SER A 187 -3.85 -3.52 5.23
N LEU A 188 -3.11 -3.06 4.22
CA LEU A 188 -1.78 -2.47 4.40
C LEU A 188 -1.88 -0.95 4.31
N LEU A 189 -1.31 -0.27 5.29
CA LEU A 189 -1.12 1.18 5.31
C LEU A 189 0.37 1.47 5.14
N ILE A 190 0.77 1.97 3.97
CA ILE A 190 2.18 2.15 3.60
C ILE A 190 2.48 3.66 3.54
N SER A 191 3.23 4.15 4.52
CA SER A 191 3.54 5.59 4.69
C SER A 191 4.97 5.95 4.27
N GLY A 192 5.60 5.13 3.42
CA GLY A 192 7.00 5.28 3.01
C GLY A 192 7.71 3.92 2.86
N PRO A 193 8.99 3.91 2.46
CA PRO A 193 9.81 2.70 2.46
C PRO A 193 9.95 2.09 3.87
N SER A 194 10.20 0.78 3.94
CA SER A 194 10.39 0.08 5.21
C SER A 194 11.62 0.63 5.94
N LYS A 195 11.42 1.08 7.17
CA LYS A 195 12.48 1.58 8.05
C LYS A 195 12.39 0.93 9.43
N THR A 196 13.54 0.66 10.01
CA THR A 196 13.68 0.23 11.40
C THR A 196 14.67 1.16 12.07
N ALA A 197 14.24 1.83 13.14
CA ALA A 197 15.10 2.70 13.95
C ALA A 197 15.71 1.96 15.17
N ASP A 198 15.40 0.67 15.32
CA ASP A 198 15.65 -0.10 16.55
C ASP A 198 16.88 -1.01 16.49
N ILE A 199 17.97 -0.52 15.87
CA ILE A 199 19.31 -1.07 16.10
C ILE A 199 20.27 0.12 16.20
N GLN A 200 20.72 0.41 17.44
CA GLN A 200 21.83 1.34 17.72
C GLN A 200 21.62 2.80 17.25
N GLN A 201 20.38 3.30 17.23
CA GLN A 201 20.03 4.69 16.83
C GLN A 201 20.47 5.09 15.41
N THR A 202 20.85 4.12 14.57
CA THR A 202 21.16 4.34 13.16
C THR A 202 19.96 3.89 12.33
N LEU A 203 19.49 4.76 11.43
CA LEU A 203 18.39 4.43 10.53
C LEU A 203 18.84 3.36 9.53
N ALA A 204 18.27 2.15 9.63
CA ALA A 204 18.45 1.10 8.66
C ALA A 204 17.18 0.96 7.79
N TYR A 205 17.35 1.09 6.47
CA TYR A 205 16.28 0.88 5.49
C TYR A 205 16.24 -0.58 5.03
N GLY A 206 15.02 -1.14 4.94
CA GLY A 206 14.74 -2.47 4.41
C GLY A 206 15.11 -3.68 5.27
N ALA A 207 15.05 -3.57 6.60
CA ALA A 207 15.24 -4.75 7.46
C ALA A 207 14.02 -5.70 7.44
N HIS A 208 12.82 -5.18 7.18
CA HIS A 208 11.55 -5.93 7.25
C HIS A 208 10.59 -5.66 6.07
N GLY A 209 11.04 -4.95 5.03
CA GLY A 209 10.22 -4.62 3.85
C GLY A 209 11.00 -3.87 2.75
N PRO A 210 10.31 -3.28 1.75
CA PRO A 210 10.97 -2.60 0.63
C PRO A 210 11.86 -1.45 1.09
N LYS A 211 13.05 -1.33 0.49
CA LYS A 211 14.01 -0.23 0.73
C LYS A 211 13.61 1.04 0.00
N GLU A 212 12.89 0.89 -1.11
CA GLU A 212 12.45 1.96 -1.98
C GLU A 212 10.94 1.83 -2.24
N LEU A 213 10.25 2.97 -2.27
CA LEU A 213 8.84 3.07 -2.61
C LEU A 213 8.71 4.08 -3.75
N VAL A 214 8.14 3.65 -4.87
CA VAL A 214 7.87 4.48 -6.03
C VAL A 214 6.37 4.54 -6.28
N VAL A 215 5.80 5.73 -6.28
CA VAL A 215 4.38 5.96 -6.56
C VAL A 215 4.24 6.53 -7.97
N LEU A 216 3.50 5.82 -8.82
CA LEU A 216 3.01 6.31 -10.09
C LEU A 216 1.60 6.88 -9.87
N MET A 217 1.48 8.19 -9.74
CA MET A 217 0.23 8.87 -9.40
C MET A 217 -0.49 9.36 -10.67
N ILE A 218 -1.64 8.78 -10.98
CA ILE A 218 -2.48 9.18 -12.12
C ILE A 218 -3.21 10.49 -11.76
N GLU A 219 -3.00 11.55 -12.55
CA GLU A 219 -3.51 12.90 -12.26
C GLU A 219 -4.54 13.44 -13.27
N ASP A 220 -5.06 12.59 -14.18
CA ASP A 220 -5.89 13.02 -15.34
C ASP A 220 -7.16 13.83 -15.03
N ASN A 221 -7.61 13.87 -13.77
CA ASN A 221 -8.86 14.52 -13.34
C ASN A 221 -8.68 15.47 -12.15
N LEU A 222 -7.48 15.99 -11.90
CA LEU A 222 -7.25 17.00 -10.86
C LEU A 222 -7.69 18.39 -11.37
N GLN A 223 -9.01 18.64 -11.39
CA GLN A 223 -9.56 20.01 -11.51
C GLN A 223 -9.66 20.67 -10.13
#